data_AF-A0A976IF01-F1
#
_entry.id   AF-A0A976IF01-F1
#
_cell.length_a   1.000
_cell.length_b   1.000
_cell.length_c   1.000
_cell.angle_alpha   90.00
_cell.angle_beta   90.00
_cell.angle_gamma   90.00
#
_symmetry.space_group_name_H-M   'P 1'
#
loop_
_entity.id
_entity.type
_entity.pdbx_description
1 polymer ?
#
loop_
_entity_poly.entity_id
_entity_poly.type
_entity_poly.pdbx_seq_one_letter_code
_entity_poly.pdbx_strand_id
1 'polypeptide(L)'
;MEHELRLKFLFANKDGVQMEMTFPKKATVAEVTAQLMHSWPQNVPPADDAKSVRLICMGRGILKDAHSLGSAVPSFDTHPTPINVSVLHKSQQVMREPTREPVTATTVESVGCGCFIC
;
A
#
# COMPACT_ATOMS: atom_id res chain seq x y z
N MET A 1 22.86 -19.19 -3.16
CA MET A 1 22.26 -17.84 -3.05
C MET A 1 21.18 -17.56 -4.11
N GLU A 2 20.92 -18.44 -5.09
CA GLU A 2 19.92 -18.21 -6.16
C GLU A 2 18.44 -18.28 -5.72
N HIS A 3 18.19 -18.64 -4.46
CA HIS A 3 16.84 -18.85 -3.92
C HIS A 3 16.34 -17.70 -3.05
N GLU A 4 17.09 -16.62 -2.92
CA GLU A 4 16.74 -15.48 -2.06
C GLU A 4 16.52 -14.21 -2.88
N LEU A 5 15.72 -13.31 -2.33
CA LEU A 5 15.40 -12.01 -2.88
C LEU A 5 15.68 -10.96 -1.81
N ARG A 6 16.42 -9.92 -2.20
CA ARG A 6 16.64 -8.74 -1.38
C ARG A 6 15.55 -7.74 -1.72
N LEU A 7 14.75 -7.36 -0.72
CA LEU A 7 13.68 -6.38 -0.86
C LEU A 7 14.07 -5.11 -0.10
N LYS A 8 13.79 -3.95 -0.72
CA LYS A 8 13.93 -2.64 -0.10
C LYS A 8 12.56 -2.00 0.04
N PHE A 9 12.05 -1.96 1.26
CA PHE A 9 10.77 -1.36 1.61
C PHE A 9 10.91 0.14 1.71
N LEU A 10 10.06 0.86 0.96
CA LEU A 10 10.00 2.31 0.90
C LEU A 10 8.65 2.75 1.49
N PHE A 11 8.68 3.52 2.57
CA PHE A 11 7.44 3.92 3.25
C PHE A 11 6.89 5.20 2.63
N ALA A 12 5.82 5.09 1.84
CA ALA A 12 5.27 6.21 1.06
C ALA A 12 4.83 7.41 1.92
N ASN A 13 4.48 7.17 3.19
CA ASN A 13 4.03 8.21 4.12
C ASN A 13 5.18 8.94 4.82
N LYS A 14 6.43 8.51 4.64
CA LYS A 14 7.62 9.06 5.32
C LYS A 14 8.85 8.98 4.42
N ASP A 15 9.20 10.12 3.84
CA ASP A 15 10.41 10.26 3.03
C ASP A 15 11.67 9.86 3.79
N GLY A 16 12.60 9.22 3.08
CA GLY A 16 13.90 8.81 3.61
C GLY A 16 13.88 7.57 4.53
N VAL A 17 12.72 7.06 4.93
CA VAL A 17 12.63 5.81 5.69
C VAL A 17 12.59 4.61 4.76
N GLN A 18 13.58 3.74 4.88
CA GLN A 18 13.71 2.52 4.11
C GLN A 18 14.19 1.36 4.97
N MET A 19 13.78 0.14 4.62
CA MET A 19 14.26 -1.09 5.25
C MET A 19 14.67 -2.09 4.20
N GLU A 20 15.79 -2.78 4.41
CA GLU A 20 16.20 -3.89 3.56
C GLU A 20 16.06 -5.20 4.31
N MET A 21 15.44 -6.19 3.67
CA MET A 21 15.29 -7.55 4.22
C MET A 21 15.47 -8.57 3.11
N THR A 22 15.89 -9.78 3.48
CA THR A 22 16.11 -10.88 2.55
C THR A 22 15.12 -12.00 2.83
N PHE A 23 14.51 -12.52 1.77
CA PHE A 23 13.50 -13.58 1.86
C PHE A 23 13.75 -14.68 0.84
N PRO A 24 13.38 -15.94 1.14
CA PRO A 24 13.33 -16.99 0.14
C PRO A 24 12.31 -16.67 -0.97
N LYS A 25 12.62 -16.99 -2.23
CA LYS A 25 11.71 -16.83 -3.39
C LYS A 25 10.38 -17.57 -3.22
N LYS A 26 10.37 -18.65 -2.43
CA LYS A 26 9.19 -19.44 -2.10
C LYS A 26 8.29 -18.81 -1.04
N ALA A 27 8.80 -17.81 -0.30
CA ALA A 27 8.01 -17.12 0.71
C ALA A 27 6.83 -16.42 0.05
N THR A 28 5.72 -16.39 0.75
CA THR A 28 4.50 -15.71 0.34
C THR A 28 4.56 -14.23 0.70
N VAL A 29 3.80 -13.42 -0.01
CA VAL A 29 3.64 -11.99 0.31
C VAL A 29 3.09 -11.82 1.73
N ALA A 30 2.21 -12.71 2.19
CA ALA A 30 1.71 -12.71 3.57
C ALA A 30 2.83 -12.85 4.62
N GLU A 31 3.75 -13.79 4.41
CA GLU A 31 4.91 -13.99 5.30
C GLU A 31 5.83 -12.76 5.31
N VAL A 32 6.04 -12.14 4.15
CA VAL A 32 6.80 -10.90 4.04
C VAL A 32 6.16 -9.76 4.82
N THR A 33 4.85 -9.57 4.67
CA THR A 33 4.11 -8.55 5.41
C THR A 33 4.20 -8.80 6.92
N ALA A 34 4.05 -10.04 7.37
CA ALA A 34 4.16 -10.38 8.79
C ALA A 34 5.58 -10.07 9.34
N GLN A 35 6.63 -10.42 8.59
CA GLN A 35 8.00 -10.13 9.02
C GLN A 35 8.32 -8.63 9.03
N LEU A 36 7.82 -7.89 8.03
CA LEU A 36 7.93 -6.43 7.99
C LEU A 36 7.26 -5.78 9.20
N MET A 37 6.05 -6.23 9.56
CA MET A 37 5.33 -5.74 10.74
C MET A 37 6.06 -6.02 12.04
N HIS A 38 6.75 -7.17 12.15
CA HIS A 38 7.55 -7.48 13.34
C HIS A 38 8.79 -6.58 13.49
N SER A 39 9.34 -6.12 12.36
CA SER A 39 10.55 -5.29 12.30
C SER A 39 10.25 -3.81 12.02
N TRP A 40 9.01 -3.37 12.29
CA TRP A 40 8.52 -2.06 11.84
C TRP A 40 9.42 -0.90 12.31
N PRO A 41 9.73 0.08 11.45
CA PRO A 41 10.63 1.16 11.81
C PRO A 41 9.98 2.12 12.82
N GLN A 42 10.74 2.54 13.83
CA GLN A 42 10.23 3.38 14.94
C GLN A 42 9.69 4.75 14.49
N ASN A 43 10.15 5.26 13.36
CA ASN A 43 9.81 6.59 12.84
C ASN A 43 8.59 6.60 11.91
N VAL A 44 7.95 5.45 11.69
CA VAL A 44 6.73 5.31 10.89
C VAL A 44 5.61 4.86 11.81
N PRO A 45 4.44 5.53 11.81
CA PRO A 45 3.28 5.06 12.56
C PRO A 45 3.02 3.58 12.27
N PRO A 46 2.85 2.73 13.31
CA PRO A 46 2.61 1.32 13.11
C PRO A 46 1.27 1.09 12.39
N ALA A 47 1.22 0.00 11.62
CA ALA A 47 -0.01 -0.51 11.06
C ALA A 47 -0.79 -1.27 12.14
N ASP A 48 -2.10 -1.03 12.25
CA ASP A 48 -2.96 -1.71 13.24
C ASP A 48 -3.11 -3.20 12.95
N ASP A 49 -3.16 -3.56 11.66
CA ASP A 49 -3.32 -4.93 11.19
C ASP A 49 -2.60 -5.16 9.85
N ALA A 50 -2.33 -6.44 9.51
CA ALA A 50 -1.69 -6.78 8.23
C ALA A 50 -2.53 -6.39 7.00
N LYS A 51 -3.86 -6.29 7.13
CA LYS A 51 -4.77 -5.92 6.05
C LYS A 51 -4.70 -4.42 5.71
N SER A 52 -4.20 -3.62 6.64
CA SER A 52 -3.93 -2.20 6.47
C SER A 52 -2.62 -1.94 5.73
N VAL A 53 -1.74 -2.93 5.62
CA VAL A 53 -0.48 -2.83 4.87
C VAL A 53 -0.69 -3.28 3.44
N ARG A 54 -0.31 -2.44 2.47
CA ARG A 54 -0.27 -2.79 1.06
C ARG A 54 1.16 -2.70 0.57
N LEU A 55 1.67 -3.83 0.08
CA LEU A 55 2.96 -3.91 -0.60
C LEU A 55 2.74 -3.69 -2.10
N ILE A 56 3.47 -2.75 -2.69
CA ILE A 56 3.33 -2.34 -4.08
C ILE A 56 4.69 -2.47 -4.76
N CYS A 57 4.78 -3.34 -5.76
CA CYS A 57 5.96 -3.45 -6.60
C CYS A 57 5.72 -2.68 -7.90
N MET A 58 6.65 -1.79 -8.26
CA MET A 58 6.59 -1.05 -9.52
C MET A 58 6.52 -2.03 -10.71
N GLY A 59 5.60 -1.77 -11.66
CA GLY A 59 5.35 -2.65 -12.80
C GLY A 59 4.53 -3.92 -12.51
N ARG A 60 4.20 -4.20 -11.23
CA ARG A 60 3.35 -5.34 -10.83
C ARG A 60 2.09 -4.90 -10.07
N GLY A 61 2.09 -3.69 -9.51
CA GLY A 61 0.98 -3.15 -8.73
C GLY A 61 0.98 -3.69 -7.30
N ILE A 62 -0.22 -3.79 -6.70
CA ILE A 62 -0.41 -4.31 -5.34
C ILE A 62 -0.15 -5.82 -5.34
N LEU A 63 0.76 -6.25 -4.47
CA LEU A 63 1.10 -7.65 -4.28
C LEU A 63 -0.01 -8.37 -3.50
N LYS A 64 -0.35 -9.59 -3.92
CA LYS A 64 -1.39 -10.41 -3.28
C LYS A 64 -0.77 -11.40 -2.29
N ASP A 65 -1.35 -11.50 -1.11
CA ASP A 65 -0.88 -12.32 0.01
C ASP A 65 -0.51 -13.77 -0.37
N ALA A 66 -1.34 -14.42 -1.19
CA ALA A 66 -1.15 -15.81 -1.58
C ALA A 66 -0.03 -16.04 -2.61
N HIS A 67 0.49 -14.98 -3.25
CA HIS A 67 1.53 -15.13 -4.26
C HIS A 67 2.90 -15.35 -3.60
N SER A 68 3.72 -16.20 -4.22
CA SER A 68 5.13 -16.33 -3.86
C SER A 68 5.93 -15.13 -4.37
N LEU A 69 6.95 -14.71 -3.62
CA LEU A 69 7.81 -13.60 -4.01
C LEU A 69 8.47 -13.80 -5.37
N GLY A 70 8.95 -15.01 -5.66
CA GLY A 70 9.63 -15.33 -6.93
C GLY A 70 8.77 -15.07 -8.18
N SER A 71 7.44 -15.12 -8.04
CA SER A 71 6.50 -14.78 -9.12
C SER A 71 5.94 -13.36 -9.01
N ALA A 72 5.87 -12.82 -7.80
CA ALA A 72 5.25 -11.53 -7.52
C ALA A 72 6.16 -10.34 -7.80
N VAL A 73 7.48 -10.51 -7.67
CA VAL A 73 8.47 -9.43 -7.80
C VAL A 73 9.62 -9.82 -8.73
N PRO A 74 10.22 -8.87 -9.47
CA PRO A 74 11.45 -9.13 -10.22
C PRO A 74 12.62 -9.45 -9.28
N SER A 75 13.53 -10.29 -9.76
CA SER A 75 14.78 -10.65 -9.10
C SER A 75 15.92 -9.87 -9.74
N PHE A 76 16.76 -9.25 -8.93
CA PHE A 76 17.98 -8.58 -9.39
C PHE A 76 19.15 -9.02 -8.53
N ASP A 77 20.28 -9.29 -9.17
CA ASP A 77 21.49 -9.71 -8.46
C ASP A 77 22.33 -8.51 -7.97
N THR A 78 22.14 -7.35 -8.61
CA THR A 78 22.95 -6.15 -8.37
C THR A 78 22.39 -5.23 -7.29
N HIS A 79 21.08 -5.29 -7.03
CA HIS A 79 20.41 -4.39 -6.10
C HIS A 79 19.14 -5.01 -5.51
N PRO A 80 18.70 -4.56 -4.32
CA PRO A 80 17.41 -4.95 -3.77
C PRO A 80 16.24 -4.45 -4.64
N THR A 81 15.19 -5.25 -4.75
CA THR A 81 13.94 -4.86 -5.43
C THR A 81 13.17 -3.85 -4.56
N PRO A 82 12.86 -2.65 -5.07
CA PRO A 82 12.12 -1.65 -4.31
C PRO A 82 10.63 -2.01 -4.21
N ILE A 83 10.10 -2.00 -2.99
CA ILE A 83 8.70 -2.27 -2.67
C ILE A 83 8.14 -1.07 -1.90
N ASN A 84 7.14 -0.40 -2.47
CA ASN A 84 6.44 0.67 -1.79
C ASN A 84 5.47 0.10 -0.75
N VAL A 85 5.51 0.66 0.46
CA VAL A 85 4.65 0.30 1.59
C VAL A 85 3.66 1.42 1.81
N SER A 86 2.38 1.09 1.65
CA SER A 86 1.26 1.97 1.99
C SER A 86 0.54 1.43 3.20
N VAL A 87 0.27 2.29 4.19
CA VAL A 87 -0.52 1.95 5.37
C VAL A 87 -1.86 2.66 5.29
N LEU A 88 -2.94 1.89 5.27
CA LEU A 88 -4.30 2.38 5.30
C LEU A 88 -4.77 2.47 6.75
N HIS A 89 -4.67 3.64 7.35
CA HIS A 89 -5.33 3.90 8.61
C HIS A 89 -6.84 4.02 8.37
N LYS A 90 -7.65 3.32 9.16
CA LYS A 90 -9.09 3.63 9.21
C LYS A 90 -9.17 5.02 9.81
N SER A 91 -9.38 6.03 8.97
CA SER A 91 -9.71 7.36 9.46
C SER A 91 -10.86 7.18 10.44
N GLN A 92 -10.66 7.51 11.72
CA GLN A 92 -11.80 7.92 12.52
C GLN A 92 -12.49 8.97 11.65
N GLN A 93 -13.71 8.67 11.21
CA GLN A 93 -14.51 9.65 10.51
C GLN A 93 -14.53 10.86 11.44
N VAL A 94 -13.79 11.91 11.09
CA VAL A 94 -14.03 13.23 11.64
C VAL A 94 -15.43 13.54 11.13
N MET A 95 -16.41 13.23 11.97
CA MET A 95 -17.79 13.62 11.83
C MET A 95 -17.77 15.15 11.78
N ARG A 96 -17.60 15.71 10.59
CA ARG A 96 -18.10 17.05 10.32
C ARG A 96 -19.61 16.90 10.36
N GLU A 97 -20.15 17.10 11.56
CA GLU A 97 -21.56 17.35 11.77
C GLU A 97 -21.99 18.44 10.78
N PRO A 98 -22.88 18.14 9.82
CA PRO A 98 -23.57 19.20 9.12
C PRO A 98 -24.64 19.69 10.08
N THR A 99 -24.42 20.84 10.72
CA THR A 99 -25.51 21.61 11.32
C THR A 99 -26.50 21.92 10.20
N ARG A 100 -27.55 21.08 10.11
CA ARG A 100 -28.66 21.24 9.18
C ARG A 100 -29.58 22.34 9.73
N GLU A 101 -29.41 23.55 9.22
CA GLU A 101 -30.50 24.52 9.22
C GLU A 101 -31.49 24.14 8.10
N PRO A 102 -32.82 24.22 8.32
CA PRO A 102 -33.80 23.82 7.33
C PRO A 102 -34.03 24.98 6.35
N VAL A 103 -33.58 24.85 5.11
CA VAL A 103 -34.02 25.73 4.02
C VAL A 103 -34.53 24.89 2.85
N THR A 104 -35.86 24.96 2.75
CA THR A 104 -36.82 24.62 1.70
C THR A 104 -36.25 24.31 0.30
N ALA A 105 -36.71 23.19 -0.24
CA ALA A 105 -36.42 22.70 -1.59
C ALA A 105 -36.84 23.68 -2.70
N THR A 106 -36.02 23.76 -3.75
CA THR A 106 -36.52 24.10 -5.10
C THR A 106 -35.73 23.28 -6.13
N THR A 107 -36.47 22.48 -6.89
CA THR A 107 -36.04 21.66 -8.02
C THR A 107 -35.48 22.52 -9.15
N VAL A 108 -34.40 22.08 -9.79
CA VAL A 108 -34.06 22.48 -11.17
C VAL A 108 -33.42 21.32 -11.93
N GLU A 109 -33.98 21.06 -13.11
CA GLU A 109 -33.65 19.99 -14.05
C GLU A 109 -32.29 20.15 -14.75
N SER A 110 -31.74 18.98 -15.10
CA SER A 110 -30.88 18.63 -16.25
C SER A 110 -30.28 19.74 -17.13
N VAL A 111 -28.95 19.74 -17.22
CA VAL A 111 -28.23 19.86 -18.51
C VAL A 111 -27.00 18.96 -18.47
N GLY A 112 -26.94 17.97 -19.38
CA GLY A 112 -25.77 17.13 -19.58
C GLY A 112 -24.65 17.85 -20.33
N CYS A 113 -23.41 17.43 -20.11
CA CYS A 113 -22.31 17.69 -21.04
C CYS A 113 -21.33 16.52 -20.97
N GLY A 114 -21.24 15.77 -22.07
CA GLY A 114 -20.28 14.69 -22.25
C GLY A 114 -18.98 15.22 -22.83
N CYS A 115 -17.86 14.65 -22.39
CA CYS A 115 -16.59 14.71 -23.11
C CYS A 115 -15.98 13.31 -23.15
N PHE A 116 -15.84 12.79 -24.36
CA PHE A 116 -15.00 11.64 -24.70
C PHE A 116 -13.52 12.06 -24.64
N ILE A 117 -12.64 11.14 -24.27
CA ILE A 117 -11.18 11.29 -24.44
C ILE A 117 -10.76 10.40 -25.62
N CYS A 118 -9.98 11.01 -26.51
CA CYS A 118 -9.49 10.52 -27.80
C CYS A 118 -8.69 9.21 -27.74
#